data_AF-A0A641AEE4-F1
#
_entry.id   AF-A0A641AEE4-F1
#
_cell.length_a   1.000
_cell.length_b   1.000
_cell.length_c   1.000
_cell.angle_alpha   90.00
_cell.angle_beta   90.00
_cell.angle_gamma   90.00
#
_symmetry.space_group_name_H-M   'P 1'
#
loop_
_entity.id
_entity.type
_entity.pdbx_description
1 polymer ?
#
loop_
_entity_poly.entity_id
_entity_poly.type
_entity_poly.pdbx_seq_one_letter_code
_entity_poly.pdbx_strand_id
1 'polypeptide(L)'
;MGNIEIIGLSGMPEFNTSHNLSEMIFEAALSSAGGIQSGDVIVVTQKVVSKVEGMVRDLLDIEPTSEAEELAAKLGKDPRLVQLILEQSTEIVRTDFERGVLITESMRMQE
;
A
#
# COMPACT_ATOMS: atom_id res chain seq x y z
N MET A 1 11.52 19.03 29.35
CA MET A 1 10.85 18.07 28.44
C MET A 1 10.44 18.81 27.19
N GLY A 2 10.66 18.24 26.01
CA GLY A 2 10.16 18.80 24.75
C GLY A 2 8.66 18.51 24.59
N ASN A 3 7.97 19.35 23.84
CA ASN A 3 6.59 19.11 23.42
C ASN A 3 6.60 18.30 22.11
N ILE A 4 5.62 17.41 21.94
CA ILE A 4 5.36 16.69 20.69
C ILE A 4 3.94 17.06 20.25
N GLU A 5 3.78 17.39 18.98
CA GLU A 5 2.49 17.64 18.35
C GLU A 5 2.30 16.71 17.16
N ILE A 6 1.05 16.26 16.96
CA ILE A 6 0.66 15.40 15.84
C ILE A 6 -0.51 16.10 15.15
N ILE A 7 -0.30 16.50 13.90
CA ILE A 7 -1.26 17.30 13.15
C ILE A 7 -1.70 16.51 11.92
N GLY A 8 -3.01 16.27 11.81
CA GLY A 8 -3.60 15.66 10.62
C GLY A 8 -3.72 16.68 9.49
N LEU A 9 -3.25 16.30 8.29
CA LEU A 9 -3.43 17.13 7.10
C LEU A 9 -4.84 16.92 6.53
N SER A 10 -5.57 18.01 6.33
CA SER A 10 -6.94 18.01 5.80
C SER A 10 -6.99 18.52 4.36
N GLY A 11 -8.14 18.34 3.68
CA GLY A 11 -8.33 18.84 2.31
C GLY A 11 -7.69 18.00 1.20
N MET A 12 -7.20 16.79 1.51
CA MET A 12 -6.62 15.88 0.54
C MET A 12 -7.70 15.21 -0.34
N PRO A 13 -7.47 15.03 -1.66
CA PRO A 13 -8.42 14.39 -2.55
C PRO A 13 -8.31 12.86 -2.50
N GLU A 14 -9.13 12.21 -3.32
CA GLU A 14 -8.85 10.83 -3.73
C GLU A 14 -7.68 10.83 -4.73
N PHE A 15 -6.56 10.22 -4.33
CA PHE A 15 -5.33 10.18 -5.13
C PHE A 15 -5.43 9.22 -6.33
N ASN A 16 -4.70 9.58 -7.40
CA ASN A 16 -4.50 8.79 -8.62
C ASN A 16 -3.16 9.21 -9.26
N THR A 17 -2.82 8.63 -10.41
CA THR A 17 -1.54 8.83 -11.10
C THR A 17 -1.29 10.24 -11.66
N SER A 18 -2.30 11.12 -11.71
CA SER A 18 -2.11 12.51 -12.15
C SER A 18 -1.70 13.46 -11.01
N HIS A 19 -1.63 12.98 -9.77
CA HIS A 19 -1.35 13.82 -8.61
C HIS A 19 0.13 13.78 -8.22
N ASN A 20 0.70 14.94 -7.89
CA ASN A 20 2.01 15.04 -7.26
C ASN A 20 1.85 15.02 -5.73
N LEU A 21 2.16 13.89 -5.11
CA LEU A 21 1.94 13.68 -3.67
C LEU A 21 2.72 14.66 -2.79
N SER A 22 3.95 15.03 -3.16
CA SER A 22 4.78 15.91 -2.32
C SER A 22 4.27 17.35 -2.31
N GLU A 23 3.88 17.88 -3.47
CA GLU A 23 3.25 19.20 -3.58
C GLU A 23 1.95 19.26 -2.77
N MET A 24 1.11 18.22 -2.86
CA MET A 24 -0.15 18.19 -2.13
C MET A 24 0.04 18.13 -0.60
N ILE A 25 1.06 17.39 -0.14
CA ILE A 25 1.44 17.37 1.28
C ILE A 25 1.91 18.75 1.73
N PHE A 26 2.75 19.41 0.94
CA PHE A 26 3.25 20.74 1.25
C PHE A 26 2.10 21.77 1.39
N GLU A 27 1.20 21.83 0.41
CA GLU A 27 0.05 22.74 0.44
C GLU A 27 -0.92 22.45 1.59
N ALA A 28 -1.20 21.17 1.87
CA ALA A 28 -2.03 20.79 2.99
C ALA A 28 -1.39 21.13 4.35
N ALA A 29 -0.06 21.04 4.45
CA ALA A 29 0.67 21.41 5.66
C ALA A 29 0.68 22.93 5.90
N LEU A 30 0.78 23.74 4.85
CA LEU A 30 0.66 25.21 4.97
C LEU A 30 -0.67 25.61 5.60
N SER A 31 -1.77 24.97 5.18
CA SER A 31 -3.12 25.29 5.68
C SER A 31 -3.48 24.63 7.01
N SER A 32 -3.02 23.38 7.26
CA SER A 32 -3.43 22.60 8.44
C SER A 32 -2.44 22.71 9.62
N ALA A 33 -1.16 22.97 9.35
CA ALA A 33 -0.08 22.92 10.34
C ALA A 33 0.77 24.20 10.41
N GLY A 34 0.46 25.24 9.62
CA GLY A 34 1.26 26.46 9.54
C GLY A 34 2.58 26.28 8.76
N GLY A 35 2.68 25.21 7.95
CA GLY A 35 3.85 24.85 7.15
C GLY A 35 4.69 23.72 7.76
N ILE A 36 5.72 23.31 7.01
CA ILE A 36 6.68 22.28 7.42
C ILE A 36 7.96 22.97 7.92
N GLN A 37 8.45 22.55 9.08
CA GLN A 37 9.62 23.11 9.73
C GLN A 37 10.79 22.11 9.78
N SER A 38 11.99 22.62 10.03
CA SER A 38 13.18 21.78 10.17
C SER A 38 13.05 20.88 11.40
N GLY A 39 13.17 19.57 11.19
CA GLY A 39 13.02 18.56 12.24
C GLY A 39 11.64 17.88 12.26
N ASP A 40 10.70 18.36 11.45
CA ASP A 40 9.39 17.71 11.31
C ASP A 40 9.51 16.34 10.62
N VAL A 41 8.61 15.43 11.00
CA VAL A 41 8.48 14.10 10.39
C VAL A 41 7.16 14.04 9.65
N ILE A 42 7.23 13.78 8.35
CA ILE A 42 6.05 13.56 7.51
C ILE A 42 5.73 12.06 7.50
N VAL A 43 4.55 11.70 7.98
CA VAL A 43 4.07 10.32 7.96
C VAL A 43 3.02 10.18 6.88
N VAL A 44 3.26 9.27 5.93
CA VAL A 44 2.37 9.01 4.80
C VAL A 44 1.98 7.54 4.81
N THR A 45 0.70 7.26 4.54
CA THR A 45 0.25 5.87 4.39
C THR A 45 0.69 5.30 3.04
N GLN A 46 1.05 4.02 3.02
CA GLN A 46 1.48 3.34 1.79
C GLN A 46 0.41 3.39 0.68
N LYS A 47 -0.88 3.37 1.03
CA LYS A 47 -1.99 3.38 0.04
C LYS A 47 -1.95 4.59 -0.90
N VAL A 48 -1.67 5.79 -0.39
CA VAL A 48 -1.65 6.99 -1.27
C VAL A 48 -0.43 6.99 -2.18
N VAL A 49 0.71 6.51 -1.68
CA VAL A 49 1.94 6.31 -2.47
C VAL A 49 1.67 5.33 -3.61
N SER A 50 1.09 4.16 -3.31
CA SER A 50 0.75 3.15 -4.32
C SER A 50 -0.23 3.65 -5.39
N LYS A 51 -1.14 4.57 -5.05
CA LYS A 51 -2.08 5.14 -6.03
C LYS A 51 -1.40 6.11 -6.99
N VAL A 52 -0.54 7.00 -6.49
CA VAL A 52 0.16 7.96 -7.35
C VAL A 52 1.21 7.27 -8.23
N GLU A 53 1.79 6.17 -7.75
CA GLU A 53 2.75 5.34 -8.49
C GLU A 53 2.09 4.36 -9.48
N GLY A 54 0.75 4.34 -9.57
CA GLY A 54 0.05 3.49 -10.54
C GLY A 54 0.06 1.99 -10.19
N MET A 55 0.14 1.65 -8.91
CA MET A 55 0.16 0.26 -8.41
C MET A 55 -1.24 -0.35 -8.23
N VAL A 56 -2.29 0.32 -8.71
CA VAL A 56 -3.64 -0.25 -8.75
C VAL A 56 -3.70 -1.29 -9.87
N ARG A 57 -4.32 -2.44 -9.60
CA ARG A 57 -4.54 -3.52 -10.58
C ARG A 57 -6.00 -3.91 -10.60
N ASP A 58 -6.54 -4.15 -11.79
CA ASP A 58 -7.82 -4.83 -11.94
C ASP A 58 -7.57 -6.33 -11.87
N LEU A 59 -8.30 -7.03 -10.99
CA LEU A 59 -8.17 -8.48 -10.88
C LEU A 59 -8.62 -9.20 -12.15
N LEU A 60 -9.47 -8.59 -12.97
CA LEU A 60 -9.90 -9.17 -14.25
C LEU A 60 -8.76 -9.31 -15.26
N ASP A 61 -7.69 -8.53 -15.10
CA ASP A 61 -6.52 -8.56 -15.99
C ASP A 61 -5.44 -9.56 -15.55
N ILE A 62 -5.67 -10.29 -14.45
CA ILE A 62 -4.70 -11.24 -13.89
C ILE A 62 -5.04 -12.67 -14.32
N GLU A 63 -4.08 -13.37 -14.92
CA GLU A 63 -4.18 -14.79 -15.25
C GLU A 63 -3.50 -15.63 -14.15
N PRO A 64 -4.25 -16.40 -13.34
CA PRO A 64 -3.66 -17.21 -12.28
C PRO A 64 -2.86 -18.40 -12.83
N THR A 65 -1.74 -18.69 -12.19
CA THR A 65 -1.00 -19.95 -12.37
C THR A 65 -1.71 -21.12 -11.65
N SER A 66 -1.40 -22.35 -12.03
CA SER A 66 -1.93 -23.54 -11.34
C SER A 66 -1.57 -23.57 -9.84
N GLU A 67 -0.39 -23.06 -9.47
CA GLU A 67 0.00 -22.91 -8.07
C GLU A 67 -0.92 -21.94 -7.33
N ALA A 68 -1.22 -20.78 -7.91
CA ALA A 68 -2.13 -19.80 -7.33
C ALA A 68 -3.56 -20.35 -7.21
N GLU A 69 -4.03 -21.10 -8.20
CA GLU A 69 -5.35 -21.75 -8.16
C GLU A 69 -5.46 -22.77 -7.03
N GLU A 70 -4.49 -23.67 -6.90
CA GLU A 70 -4.46 -24.67 -5.84
C GLU A 70 -4.41 -24.04 -4.45
N LEU A 71 -3.60 -22.99 -4.30
CA LEU A 71 -3.44 -22.28 -3.03
C LEU A 71 -4.70 -21.50 -2.67
N ALA A 72 -5.31 -20.82 -3.65
CA ALA A 72 -6.54 -20.07 -3.47
C ALA A 72 -7.73 -20.95 -3.08
N ALA A 73 -7.85 -22.14 -3.69
CA ALA A 73 -8.88 -23.11 -3.33
C ALA A 73 -8.78 -23.53 -1.86
N LYS A 74 -7.56 -23.75 -1.35
CA LYS A 74 -7.32 -24.09 0.07
C LYS A 74 -7.57 -22.90 1.00
N LEU A 75 -7.27 -21.68 0.56
CA LEU A 75 -7.43 -20.45 1.35
C LEU A 75 -8.84 -19.84 1.29
N GLY A 76 -9.73 -20.34 0.42
CA GLY A 76 -11.03 -19.74 0.14
C GLY A 76 -10.93 -18.32 -0.43
N LYS A 77 -9.94 -18.08 -1.31
CA LYS A 77 -9.69 -16.76 -1.93
C LYS A 77 -9.88 -16.79 -3.44
N ASP A 78 -9.95 -15.60 -4.04
CA ASP A 78 -9.87 -15.46 -5.49
C ASP A 78 -8.46 -15.85 -5.98
N PRO A 79 -8.32 -16.75 -6.97
CA PRO A 79 -7.02 -17.15 -7.50
C PRO A 79 -6.23 -15.99 -8.12
N ARG A 80 -6.90 -14.96 -8.63
CA ARG A 80 -6.27 -13.76 -9.21
C ARG A 80 -5.64 -12.88 -8.14
N LEU A 81 -6.29 -12.81 -6.97
CA LEU A 81 -5.71 -12.14 -5.80
C LEU A 81 -4.50 -12.91 -5.28
N VAL A 82 -4.58 -14.23 -5.19
CA VAL A 82 -3.45 -15.06 -4.74
C VAL A 82 -2.28 -14.95 -5.70
N GLN A 83 -2.53 -14.99 -7.02
CA GLN A 83 -1.51 -14.76 -8.03
C GLN A 83 -0.77 -13.44 -7.81
N LEU A 84 -1.50 -12.33 -7.62
CA LEU A 84 -0.89 -11.02 -7.36
C LEU A 84 -0.07 -10.98 -6.06
N ILE A 85 -0.53 -11.68 -5.01
CA ILE A 85 0.24 -11.80 -3.76
C ILE A 85 1.55 -12.53 -4.02
N LEU A 86 1.52 -13.66 -4.73
CA LEU A 86 2.71 -14.45 -5.06
C LEU A 86 3.69 -13.64 -5.93
N GLU A 87 3.20 -12.90 -6.92
CA GLU A 87 4.01 -12.02 -7.77
C GLU A 87 4.70 -10.88 -7.02
N GLN A 88 4.19 -10.49 -5.85
CA GLN A 88 4.76 -9.43 -5.00
C GLN A 88 5.46 -9.99 -3.76
N SER A 89 5.71 -11.30 -3.74
CA SER A 89 6.35 -12.00 -2.62
C SER A 89 7.62 -12.73 -3.05
N THR A 90 8.61 -12.78 -2.17
CA THR A 90 9.81 -13.60 -2.35
C THR A 90 9.56 -15.05 -1.94
N GLU A 91 8.82 -15.25 -0.85
CA GLU A 91 8.45 -16.57 -0.36
C GLU A 91 7.15 -16.56 0.47
N ILE A 92 6.51 -17.73 0.58
CA ILE A 92 5.43 -17.97 1.51
C ILE A 92 6.03 -18.36 2.86
N VAL A 93 5.81 -17.52 3.88
CA VAL A 93 6.31 -17.75 5.25
C VAL A 93 5.39 -18.69 6.01
N ARG A 94 4.07 -18.50 5.87
CA ARG A 94 3.07 -19.31 6.57
C ARG A 94 1.69 -19.23 5.91
N THR A 95 0.94 -20.32 5.99
CA THR A 95 -0.49 -20.36 5.69
C THR A 95 -1.30 -20.83 6.90
N ASP A 96 -2.52 -20.32 7.01
CA ASP A 96 -3.58 -20.85 7.88
C ASP A 96 -4.82 -21.01 7.00
N PHE A 97 -5.08 -22.25 6.58
CA PHE A 97 -6.16 -22.55 5.64
C PHE A 97 -7.54 -22.45 6.28
N GLU A 98 -7.66 -22.70 7.59
CA GLU A 98 -8.94 -22.58 8.31
C GLU A 98 -9.39 -21.11 8.38
N ARG A 99 -8.44 -20.19 8.56
CA ARG A 99 -8.70 -18.74 8.62
C ARG A 99 -8.52 -18.03 7.27
N GLY A 100 -8.07 -18.74 6.24
CA GLY A 100 -7.72 -18.16 4.94
C GLY A 100 -6.63 -17.10 5.03
N VAL A 101 -5.61 -17.28 5.89
CA VAL A 101 -4.49 -16.34 6.04
C VAL A 101 -3.28 -16.84 5.24
N LEU A 102 -2.69 -15.92 4.49
CA LEU A 102 -1.46 -16.11 3.73
C LEU A 102 -0.46 -15.05 4.18
N ILE A 103 0.65 -15.47 4.76
CA ILE A 103 1.75 -14.62 5.21
C ILE A 103 2.93 -14.85 4.28
N THR A 104 3.41 -13.79 3.67
CA THR A 104 4.53 -13.82 2.74
C THR A 104 5.60 -12.81 3.14
N GLU A 105 6.82 -13.05 2.69
CA GLU A 105 7.84 -12.01 2.67
C GLU A 105 7.63 -11.19 1.39
N SER A 106 7.39 -9.88 1.54
CA SER A 106 7.19 -8.99 0.40
C SER A 106 8.50 -8.68 -0.31
N MET A 107 8.45 -8.56 -1.64
CA MET A 107 9.60 -8.11 -2.42
C MET A 107 10.07 -6.74 -1.95
N ARG A 108 11.39 -6.56 -1.83
CA ARG A 108 11.99 -5.24 -1.64
C ARG A 108 11.88 -4.47 -2.95
N MET A 109 11.27 -3.29 -2.91
CA MET A 109 11.38 -2.33 -4.00
C MET A 109 12.86 -1.97 -4.15
N GLN A 110 13.44 -2.22 -5.33
CA GLN A 110 14.77 -1.71 -5.67
C GLN A 110 14.61 -0.26 -6.14
N GLU A 111 15.51 0.61 -5.69
CA GLU A 111 15.59 2.03 -6.06
C GLU A 111 15.86 2.25 -7.55
#